data_AF-A0A086QNV7-F1
#
_entry.id   AF-A0A086QNV7-F1
#
_cell.length_a   1.000
_cell.length_b   1.000
_cell.length_c   1.000
_cell.angle_alpha   90.00
_cell.angle_beta   90.00
_cell.angle_gamma   90.00
#
_symmetry.space_group_name_H-M   'P 1'
#
loop_
_entity.id
_entity.type
_entity.pdbx_description
1 polymer ?
#
loop_
_entity_poly.entity_id
_entity_poly.type
_entity_poly.pdbx_seq_one_letter_code
_entity_poly.pdbx_strand_id
1 'polypeptide(L)'
;GWTLMCPNECPGLTEVWGDEFKELYERYEREGRGRKTIPAQHLWFAILQAQIETGTPYMLYKDACNRKSNQKNLGTIKCSNLCTEVVEYTSKDEVAVCNLASVSLPKFVDRESRTFDYEHLKRIVKVMTRNLNRVIDRNYYPVPEAKKSNLRHRPVGLGVQGLADAFMLLRYPFDSPEARVLNRNIFECIYFAALEASCELAAEEGPYATYEGSPVSQGILQFDMWGVTPSSGLCDWDGLREKIKAHGVRNSLLVSPMPTASTSQILGNNEAFEPYTSNIYYRRVLSGEFFVVNPHLLRDLLERDLWSEDVKQQLIAHNGSVQNMDVIPDDLKALYKTVWEIKQRVVLDLAIDRAPFIDQSHSLNIHMVNPTYAKLSTMHFYGWRGGLKTGLYYLRTQAAADAIKFTVDSQLAMSAKAKLSGATVGALTTTSSGADEDKRQDVAETEKIEPVAPVCRWRRTGASPDEPCEMCSG
;
A
#
# COMPACT_ATOMS: atom_id res chain seq x y z
N GLY A 1 -8.78 8.02 -33.73
CA GLY A 1 -8.30 9.02 -32.77
C GLY A 1 -8.96 8.78 -31.42
N TRP A 2 -8.75 9.65 -30.45
CA TRP A 2 -9.53 9.76 -29.22
C TRP A 2 -10.26 11.10 -29.24
N THR A 3 -11.57 11.10 -29.00
CA THR A 3 -12.43 12.27 -29.07
C THR A 3 -12.75 12.81 -27.67
N LEU A 4 -12.39 14.07 -27.43
CA LEU A 4 -12.71 14.82 -26.22
C LEU A 4 -14.13 15.39 -26.35
N MET A 5 -14.97 15.13 -25.35
CA MET A 5 -16.40 15.46 -25.38
C MET A 5 -16.79 16.31 -24.17
N CYS A 6 -17.68 17.28 -24.38
CA CYS A 6 -18.31 18.03 -23.29
C CYS A 6 -19.47 17.20 -22.71
N PRO A 7 -19.56 16.97 -21.39
CA PRO A 7 -20.62 16.14 -20.81
C PRO A 7 -22.03 16.71 -21.03
N ASN A 8 -22.17 18.02 -21.22
CA ASN A 8 -23.46 18.64 -21.58
C ASN A 8 -23.89 18.29 -23.00
N GLU A 9 -22.94 18.15 -23.92
CA GLU A 9 -23.20 17.84 -25.33
C GLU A 9 -23.19 16.35 -25.61
N CYS A 10 -22.58 15.53 -24.75
CA CYS A 10 -22.50 14.08 -24.84
C CYS A 10 -22.90 13.47 -23.48
N PRO A 11 -24.17 13.64 -23.04
CA PRO A 11 -24.61 13.23 -21.72
C PRO A 11 -24.62 11.70 -21.56
N GLY A 12 -24.56 11.23 -20.32
CA GLY A 12 -24.71 9.80 -20.01
C GLY A 12 -23.43 8.97 -20.12
N LEU A 13 -22.34 9.46 -20.70
CA LEU A 13 -21.05 8.74 -20.75
C LEU A 13 -20.50 8.36 -19.35
N THR A 14 -20.85 9.12 -18.33
CA THR A 14 -20.50 8.83 -16.92
C THR A 14 -21.40 7.76 -16.30
N GLU A 15 -22.58 7.53 -16.87
CA GLU A 15 -23.62 6.64 -16.35
C GLU A 15 -23.60 5.23 -16.94
N VAL A 16 -22.74 4.98 -17.94
CA VAL A 16 -22.60 3.68 -18.62
C VAL A 16 -21.14 3.21 -18.61
N TRP A 17 -20.89 1.91 -18.73
CA TRP A 17 -19.53 1.33 -18.74
C TRP A 17 -19.46 0.15 -19.71
N GLY A 18 -18.24 -0.34 -19.99
CA GLY A 18 -18.03 -1.48 -20.87
C GLY A 18 -18.55 -1.25 -22.30
N ASP A 19 -19.26 -2.24 -22.83
CA ASP A 19 -19.74 -2.20 -24.22
C ASP A 19 -20.80 -1.11 -24.44
N GLU A 20 -21.64 -0.83 -23.44
CA GLU A 20 -22.63 0.26 -23.50
C GLU A 20 -21.95 1.63 -23.58
N PHE A 21 -20.86 1.83 -22.84
CA PHE A 21 -20.04 3.04 -22.96
C PHE A 21 -19.44 3.15 -24.36
N LYS A 22 -18.87 2.05 -24.87
CA LYS A 22 -18.24 2.04 -26.19
C LYS A 22 -19.25 2.39 -27.28
N GLU A 23 -20.42 1.77 -27.26
CA GLU A 23 -21.48 2.04 -28.24
C GLU A 23 -21.95 3.50 -28.18
N LEU A 24 -22.19 4.02 -26.97
CA LEU A 24 -22.62 5.41 -26.77
C LEU A 24 -21.55 6.41 -27.24
N TYR A 25 -20.29 6.16 -26.88
CA TYR A 25 -19.16 6.99 -27.25
C TYR A 25 -18.95 7.02 -28.76
N GLU A 26 -18.91 5.85 -29.41
CA GLU A 26 -18.75 5.74 -30.86
C GLU A 26 -19.95 6.32 -31.62
N ARG A 27 -21.17 6.25 -31.05
CA ARG A 27 -22.34 6.95 -31.59
C ARG A 27 -22.11 8.46 -31.61
N TYR A 28 -21.64 9.06 -30.52
CA TYR A 28 -21.35 10.50 -30.47
C TYR A 28 -20.20 10.92 -31.40
N GLU A 29 -19.22 10.04 -31.63
CA GLU A 29 -18.21 10.26 -32.67
C GLU A 29 -18.83 10.29 -34.07
N ARG A 30 -19.70 9.33 -34.41
CA ARG A 30 -20.41 9.30 -35.70
C ARG A 30 -21.34 10.50 -35.90
N GLU A 31 -21.96 11.00 -34.84
CA GLU A 31 -22.81 12.20 -34.83
C GLU A 31 -22.01 13.51 -34.91
N GLY A 32 -20.68 13.47 -34.82
CA GLY A 32 -19.83 14.67 -34.87
C GLY A 32 -19.97 15.59 -33.65
N ARG A 33 -20.43 15.05 -32.50
CA ARG A 33 -20.64 15.83 -31.25
C ARG A 33 -19.37 16.08 -30.44
N GLY A 34 -18.26 15.46 -30.84
CA GLY A 34 -16.96 15.66 -30.23
C GLY A 34 -16.45 17.10 -30.38
N ARG A 35 -15.84 17.64 -29.33
CA ARG A 35 -15.21 18.97 -29.38
C ARG A 35 -13.85 18.94 -30.06
N LYS A 36 -13.08 17.87 -29.86
CA LYS A 36 -11.74 17.73 -30.42
C LYS A 36 -11.33 16.27 -30.51
N THR A 37 -10.88 15.82 -31.68
CA THR A 37 -10.26 14.50 -31.84
C THR A 37 -8.74 14.62 -31.90
N ILE A 38 -8.04 13.82 -31.11
CA ILE A 38 -6.56 13.80 -31.01
C ILE A 38 -6.03 12.38 -31.18
N PRO A 39 -4.74 12.16 -31.45
CA PRO A 39 -4.14 10.84 -31.27
C PRO A 39 -4.21 10.41 -29.80
N ALA A 40 -4.70 9.19 -29.53
CA ALA A 40 -4.82 8.69 -28.14
C ALA A 40 -3.48 8.70 -27.39
N GLN A 41 -2.37 8.44 -28.11
CA GLN A 41 -1.01 8.49 -27.57
C GLN A 41 -0.61 9.87 -27.06
N HIS A 42 -1.16 10.96 -27.62
CA HIS A 42 -0.85 12.31 -27.12
C HIS A 42 -1.39 12.50 -25.70
N LEU A 43 -2.64 12.10 -25.45
CA LEU A 43 -3.21 12.12 -24.10
C LEU A 43 -2.47 11.18 -23.17
N TRP A 44 -2.09 10.00 -23.66
CA TRP A 44 -1.30 9.03 -22.91
C TRP A 44 0.02 9.62 -22.43
N PHE A 45 0.82 10.22 -23.32
CA PHE A 45 2.09 10.82 -22.92
C PHE A 45 1.93 11.99 -21.96
N ALA A 46 0.86 12.79 -22.08
CA ALA A 46 0.55 13.84 -21.11
C ALA A 46 0.26 13.26 -19.70
N ILE A 47 -0.47 12.14 -19.61
CA ILE A 47 -0.71 11.43 -18.34
C ILE A 47 0.61 10.94 -17.73
N LEU A 48 1.45 10.29 -18.53
CA LEU A 48 2.74 9.76 -18.06
C LEU A 48 3.69 10.86 -17.62
N GLN A 49 3.72 11.98 -18.35
CA GLN A 49 4.53 13.15 -17.99
C GLN A 49 4.11 13.70 -16.62
N ALA A 50 2.81 13.93 -16.41
CA ALA A 50 2.29 14.39 -15.14
C ALA A 50 2.65 13.43 -13.99
N GLN A 51 2.56 12.12 -14.23
CA GLN A 51 2.92 11.11 -13.23
C GLN A 51 4.41 11.14 -12.88
N ILE A 52 5.29 11.34 -13.86
CA ILE A 52 6.73 11.45 -13.61
C ILE A 52 7.05 12.73 -12.83
N GLU A 53 6.38 13.84 -13.15
CA GLU A 53 6.62 15.15 -12.52
C GLU A 53 6.02 15.25 -11.11
N THR A 54 4.84 14.67 -10.88
CA THR A 54 4.04 14.91 -9.66
C THR A 54 3.68 13.65 -8.88
N GLY A 55 3.95 12.46 -9.43
CA GLY A 55 3.47 11.18 -8.88
C GLY A 55 2.00 10.87 -9.18
N THR A 56 1.28 11.77 -9.87
CA THR A 56 -0.17 11.71 -10.14
C THR A 56 -0.47 12.15 -11.59
N PRO A 57 -1.65 11.89 -12.18
CA PRO A 57 -2.87 11.36 -11.59
C PRO A 57 -2.76 9.87 -11.22
N TYR A 58 -3.62 9.45 -10.30
CA TYR A 58 -3.90 8.05 -10.02
C TYR A 58 -4.45 7.36 -11.28
N MET A 59 -4.32 6.04 -11.37
CA MET A 59 -4.87 5.25 -12.48
C MET A 59 -5.85 4.22 -11.96
N LEU A 60 -7.12 4.40 -12.32
CA LEU A 60 -8.20 3.47 -12.07
C LEU A 60 -8.88 3.07 -13.37
N TYR A 61 -9.28 1.81 -13.47
CA TYR A 61 -9.89 1.24 -14.67
C TYR A 61 -11.39 1.08 -14.47
N LYS A 62 -12.17 2.08 -14.92
CA LYS A 62 -13.64 2.18 -14.75
C LYS A 62 -14.37 0.86 -15.01
N ASP A 63 -14.07 0.20 -16.12
CA ASP A 63 -14.77 -1.02 -16.51
C ASP A 63 -14.42 -2.19 -15.58
N ALA A 64 -13.17 -2.30 -15.11
CA ALA A 64 -12.79 -3.32 -14.15
C ALA A 64 -13.46 -3.09 -12.80
N CYS A 65 -13.58 -1.83 -12.37
CA CYS A 65 -14.30 -1.44 -11.16
C CYS A 65 -15.78 -1.84 -11.23
N ASN A 66 -16.47 -1.45 -12.30
CA ASN A 66 -17.91 -1.70 -12.46
C ASN A 66 -18.24 -3.17 -12.73
N ARG A 67 -17.48 -3.84 -13.59
CA ARG A 67 -17.72 -5.25 -13.94
C ARG A 67 -17.63 -6.18 -12.74
N LYS A 68 -16.76 -5.84 -11.78
CA LYS A 68 -16.36 -6.69 -10.65
C LYS A 68 -16.72 -6.08 -9.30
N SER A 69 -17.80 -5.30 -9.25
CA SER A 69 -18.36 -4.78 -8.01
C SER A 69 -19.63 -5.55 -7.65
N ASN A 70 -19.78 -5.90 -6.38
CA ASN A 70 -21.05 -6.42 -5.86
C ASN A 70 -22.15 -5.34 -5.84
N GLN A 71 -21.79 -4.06 -5.94
CA GLN A 71 -22.73 -2.94 -6.02
C GLN A 71 -23.14 -2.59 -7.47
N LYS A 72 -22.77 -3.40 -8.47
CA LYS A 72 -23.11 -3.12 -9.87
C LYS A 72 -24.62 -3.10 -10.16
N ASN A 73 -25.43 -3.64 -9.24
CA ASN A 73 -26.90 -3.57 -9.28
C ASN A 73 -27.46 -2.18 -8.95
N LEU A 74 -26.65 -1.27 -8.39
CA LEU A 74 -27.08 0.08 -8.02
C LEU A 74 -26.98 1.08 -9.18
N GLY A 75 -26.14 0.79 -10.17
CA GLY A 75 -25.80 1.67 -11.29
C GLY A 75 -24.29 1.79 -11.48
N THR A 76 -23.89 2.70 -12.37
CA THR A 76 -22.47 2.91 -12.68
C THR A 76 -21.75 3.62 -11.54
N ILE A 77 -20.69 3.00 -11.05
CA ILE A 77 -19.73 3.58 -10.10
C ILE A 77 -18.84 4.56 -10.86
N LYS A 78 -18.84 5.81 -10.42
CA LYS A 78 -18.29 6.97 -11.16
C LYS A 78 -16.89 7.36 -10.73
N CYS A 79 -16.49 7.01 -9.51
CA CYS A 79 -15.20 7.35 -8.94
C CYS A 79 -14.79 6.34 -7.86
N SER A 80 -13.59 6.53 -7.34
CA SER A 80 -13.09 5.92 -6.11
C SER A 80 -12.90 7.01 -5.05
N ASN A 81 -12.33 6.66 -3.90
CA ASN A 81 -12.00 7.59 -2.81
C ASN A 81 -10.60 8.21 -2.98
N LEU A 82 -10.19 8.99 -1.96
CA LEU A 82 -8.88 9.66 -1.89
C LEU A 82 -7.68 8.71 -2.06
N CYS A 83 -7.80 7.49 -1.55
CA CYS A 83 -6.70 6.54 -1.47
C CYS A 83 -6.83 5.39 -2.48
N THR A 84 -7.82 5.43 -3.38
CA THR A 84 -8.03 4.52 -4.52
C THR A 84 -8.38 3.06 -4.18
N GLU A 85 -8.64 2.72 -2.93
CA GLU A 85 -9.04 1.37 -2.48
C GLU A 85 -10.55 1.17 -2.45
N VAL A 86 -11.34 2.23 -2.30
CA VAL A 86 -12.80 2.13 -2.16
C VAL A 86 -13.48 2.33 -3.49
N VAL A 87 -14.39 1.42 -3.85
CA VAL A 87 -15.12 1.42 -5.13
C VAL A 87 -16.60 1.21 -4.84
N GLU A 88 -17.24 2.29 -4.41
CA GLU A 88 -18.63 2.32 -3.95
C GLU A 88 -19.50 3.24 -4.82
N TYR A 89 -20.77 2.88 -4.96
CA TYR A 89 -21.75 3.64 -5.73
C TYR A 89 -22.03 5.01 -5.09
N THR A 90 -22.18 6.03 -5.93
CA THR A 90 -22.57 7.40 -5.52
C THR A 90 -23.62 7.95 -6.47
N SER A 91 -24.50 8.80 -5.94
CA SER A 91 -25.54 9.46 -6.72
C SER A 91 -25.83 10.85 -6.14
N LYS A 92 -26.81 11.55 -6.72
CA LYS A 92 -27.27 12.85 -6.18
C LYS A 92 -27.68 12.76 -4.71
N ASP A 93 -28.24 11.63 -4.30
CA ASP A 93 -28.79 11.46 -2.95
C ASP A 93 -27.91 10.56 -2.07
N GLU A 94 -26.74 10.13 -2.55
CA GLU A 94 -25.91 9.12 -1.89
C GLU A 94 -24.43 9.45 -1.97
N VAL A 95 -23.85 9.69 -0.80
CA VAL A 95 -22.41 9.87 -0.61
C VAL A 95 -21.88 8.60 0.06
N ALA A 96 -21.04 7.85 -0.63
CA ALA A 96 -20.43 6.62 -0.12
C ALA A 96 -19.55 6.90 1.13
N VAL A 97 -19.41 5.91 2.02
CA VAL A 97 -18.72 6.07 3.32
C VAL A 97 -17.81 4.87 3.58
N CYS A 98 -16.52 5.14 3.80
CA CYS A 98 -15.52 4.12 4.07
C CYS A 98 -15.46 3.78 5.57
N ASN A 99 -15.89 2.58 5.97
CA ASN A 99 -15.75 2.07 7.35
C ASN A 99 -14.55 1.12 7.42
N LEU A 100 -13.39 1.60 7.87
CA LEU A 100 -12.09 0.95 7.63
C LEU A 100 -11.46 0.34 8.89
N ALA A 101 -10.83 -0.83 8.76
CA ALA A 101 -9.89 -1.37 9.75
C ALA A 101 -8.82 -2.25 9.08
N SER A 102 -7.63 -2.37 9.69
CA SER A 102 -6.53 -3.16 9.12
C SER A 102 -6.03 -4.25 10.08
N VAL A 103 -5.83 -5.44 9.54
CA VAL A 103 -5.31 -6.61 10.25
C VAL A 103 -3.79 -6.55 10.33
N SER A 104 -3.22 -6.79 11.52
CA SER A 104 -1.76 -6.89 11.72
C SER A 104 -1.26 -8.29 11.39
N LEU A 105 -0.82 -8.51 10.15
CA LEU A 105 -0.40 -9.84 9.65
C LEU A 105 0.73 -10.52 10.44
N PRO A 106 1.72 -9.80 11.00
CA PRO A 106 2.79 -10.41 11.79
C PRO A 106 2.32 -11.13 13.05
N LYS A 107 1.10 -10.83 13.54
CA LYS A 107 0.53 -11.46 14.74
C LYS A 107 0.06 -12.89 14.51
N PHE A 108 0.00 -13.33 13.26
CA PHE A 108 -0.41 -14.69 12.88
C PHE A 108 0.78 -15.55 12.47
N VAL A 109 2.01 -15.05 12.62
CA VAL A 109 3.23 -15.82 12.35
C VAL A 109 3.74 -16.44 13.64
N ASP A 110 3.86 -17.76 13.65
CA ASP A 110 4.65 -18.47 14.64
C ASP A 110 6.12 -18.45 14.20
N ARG A 111 6.98 -17.84 15.03
CA ARG A 111 8.40 -17.64 14.73
C ARG A 111 9.23 -18.92 14.88
N GLU A 112 8.79 -19.85 15.72
CA GLU A 112 9.50 -21.10 15.98
C GLU A 112 9.24 -22.09 14.86
N SER A 113 7.95 -22.34 14.58
CA SER A 113 7.55 -23.26 13.50
C SER A 113 7.66 -22.64 12.11
N ARG A 114 7.79 -21.31 12.02
CA ARG A 114 7.75 -20.53 10.76
C ARG A 114 6.52 -20.84 9.94
N THR A 115 5.37 -20.90 10.61
CA THR A 115 4.07 -21.13 9.98
C THR A 115 3.16 -19.92 10.15
N PHE A 116 2.15 -19.83 9.28
CA PHE A 116 1.14 -18.79 9.32
C PHE A 116 -0.19 -19.39 9.79
N ASP A 117 -0.77 -18.87 10.87
CA ASP A 117 -2.01 -19.33 11.47
C ASP A 117 -3.24 -18.72 10.78
N TYR A 118 -3.68 -19.38 9.70
CA TYR A 118 -4.87 -18.97 8.94
C TYR A 118 -6.17 -19.07 9.74
N GLU A 119 -6.29 -20.01 10.68
CA GLU A 119 -7.51 -20.14 11.50
C GLU A 119 -7.64 -18.97 12.47
N HIS A 120 -6.54 -18.55 13.08
CA HIS A 120 -6.52 -17.36 13.93
C HIS A 120 -6.81 -16.10 13.12
N LEU A 121 -6.24 -15.96 11.93
CA LEU A 121 -6.58 -14.88 11.01
C LEU A 121 -8.09 -14.82 10.74
N LYS A 122 -8.69 -15.94 10.34
CA LYS A 122 -10.14 -16.02 10.07
C LYS A 122 -10.96 -15.60 11.30
N ARG A 123 -10.63 -16.10 12.50
CA ARG A 123 -11.32 -15.71 13.74
C ARG A 123 -11.29 -14.19 13.98
N ILE A 124 -10.13 -13.55 13.84
CA ILE A 124 -9.99 -12.10 14.07
C ILE A 124 -10.71 -11.29 13.01
N VAL A 125 -10.66 -11.72 11.74
CA VAL A 125 -11.39 -11.05 10.65
C VAL A 125 -12.90 -11.07 10.89
N LYS A 126 -13.47 -12.17 11.40
CA LYS A 126 -14.90 -12.20 11.78
C LYS A 126 -15.24 -11.18 12.85
N VAL A 127 -14.40 -11.05 13.88
CA VAL A 127 -14.58 -10.02 14.94
C VAL A 127 -14.53 -8.62 14.34
N MET A 128 -13.53 -8.34 13.50
CA MET A 128 -13.37 -7.04 12.86
C MET A 128 -14.55 -6.70 11.95
N THR A 129 -15.08 -7.67 11.20
CA THR A 129 -16.28 -7.50 10.36
C THR A 129 -17.49 -7.08 11.21
N ARG A 130 -17.73 -7.77 12.34
CA ARG A 130 -18.81 -7.43 13.27
C ARG A 130 -18.61 -6.04 13.90
N ASN A 131 -17.37 -5.67 14.22
CA ASN A 131 -17.06 -4.34 14.74
C ASN A 131 -17.35 -3.25 13.70
N LEU A 132 -16.91 -3.42 12.46
CA LEU A 132 -17.19 -2.47 11.38
C LEU A 132 -18.68 -2.36 11.06
N ASN A 133 -19.42 -3.48 11.10
CA ASN A 133 -20.88 -3.44 10.94
C ASN A 133 -21.55 -2.58 12.03
N ARG A 134 -21.08 -2.67 13.29
CA ARG A 134 -21.59 -1.82 14.39
C ARG A 134 -21.18 -0.36 14.25
N VAL A 135 -20.03 -0.06 13.65
CA VAL A 135 -19.59 1.32 13.39
C VAL A 135 -20.61 2.02 12.49
N ILE A 136 -21.17 1.35 11.48
CA ILE A 136 -22.19 1.91 10.58
C ILE A 136 -23.37 2.50 11.38
N ASP A 137 -23.89 1.78 12.37
CA ASP A 137 -25.06 2.24 13.11
C ASP A 137 -24.73 3.31 14.16
N ARG A 138 -23.50 3.31 14.68
CA ARG A 138 -23.05 4.24 15.74
C ARG A 138 -22.39 5.51 15.21
N ASN A 139 -22.00 5.53 13.94
CA ASN A 139 -21.28 6.64 13.35
C ASN A 139 -22.12 7.91 13.34
N TYR A 140 -21.46 9.05 13.58
CA TYR A 140 -22.05 10.36 13.33
C TYR A 140 -21.81 10.73 11.86
N TYR A 141 -22.90 10.95 11.12
CA TYR A 141 -22.83 11.28 9.70
C TYR A 141 -22.91 12.79 9.50
N PRO A 142 -21.91 13.42 8.83
CA PRO A 142 -21.87 14.87 8.67
C PRO A 142 -22.91 15.38 7.66
N VAL A 143 -23.37 14.53 6.73
CA VAL A 143 -24.40 14.84 5.73
C VAL A 143 -25.41 13.70 5.63
N PRO A 144 -26.71 13.99 5.38
CA PRO A 144 -27.76 12.98 5.36
C PRO A 144 -27.60 11.94 4.24
N GLU A 145 -27.05 12.32 3.10
CA GLU A 145 -26.77 11.43 1.95
C GLU A 145 -25.77 10.33 2.33
N ALA A 146 -24.83 10.65 3.22
CA ALA A 146 -23.85 9.70 3.75
C ALA A 146 -24.51 8.66 4.66
N LYS A 147 -25.39 9.11 5.56
CA LYS A 147 -26.18 8.21 6.42
C LYS A 147 -27.08 7.30 5.57
N LYS A 148 -27.74 7.87 4.55
CA LYS A 148 -28.60 7.14 3.63
C LYS A 148 -27.82 6.05 2.89
N SER A 149 -26.70 6.38 2.27
CA SER A 149 -25.87 5.40 1.54
C SER A 149 -25.37 4.28 2.46
N ASN A 150 -24.77 4.63 3.60
CA ASN A 150 -24.14 3.65 4.48
C ASN A 150 -25.17 2.70 5.12
N LEU A 151 -26.36 3.19 5.53
CA LEU A 151 -27.40 2.32 6.08
C LEU A 151 -28.06 1.42 5.02
N ARG A 152 -28.13 1.86 3.75
CA ARG A 152 -28.74 1.08 2.65
C ARG A 152 -27.85 -0.04 2.14
N HIS A 153 -26.55 0.20 2.06
CA HIS A 153 -25.60 -0.73 1.42
C HIS A 153 -24.64 -1.38 2.41
N ARG A 154 -24.46 -0.77 3.58
CA ARG A 154 -23.62 -1.27 4.69
C ARG A 154 -22.22 -1.73 4.28
N PRO A 155 -21.48 -1.02 3.40
CA PRO A 155 -20.14 -1.43 3.00
C PRO A 155 -19.15 -1.29 4.17
N VAL A 156 -18.17 -2.19 4.22
CA VAL A 156 -17.02 -2.10 5.13
C VAL A 156 -15.73 -2.35 4.35
N GLY A 157 -14.61 -1.96 4.94
CA GLY A 157 -13.30 -2.03 4.31
C GLY A 157 -12.25 -2.62 5.23
N LEU A 158 -12.05 -3.94 5.12
CA LEU A 158 -10.97 -4.66 5.78
C LEU A 158 -9.71 -4.59 4.92
N GLY A 159 -8.63 -4.12 5.54
CA GLY A 159 -7.30 -4.12 4.95
C GLY A 159 -6.31 -4.91 5.79
N VAL A 160 -5.05 -4.77 5.43
CA VAL A 160 -3.92 -5.41 6.12
C VAL A 160 -2.84 -4.39 6.41
N GLN A 161 -1.94 -4.71 7.32
CA GLN A 161 -0.66 -4.05 7.54
C GLN A 161 0.37 -5.10 7.93
N GLY A 162 1.64 -4.82 7.70
CA GLY A 162 2.73 -5.76 8.00
C GLY A 162 2.81 -6.98 7.08
N LEU A 163 2.23 -6.90 5.86
CA LEU A 163 2.94 -7.24 4.62
C LEU A 163 4.30 -7.95 4.70
N ALA A 164 5.30 -7.11 4.46
CA ALA A 164 6.70 -7.46 4.41
C ALA A 164 7.22 -8.01 5.75
N ASP A 165 6.71 -7.53 6.89
CA ASP A 165 7.07 -8.08 8.20
C ASP A 165 6.73 -9.57 8.30
N ALA A 166 5.52 -9.98 7.88
CA ALA A 166 5.11 -11.39 7.90
C ALA A 166 6.01 -12.24 7.00
N PHE A 167 6.36 -11.73 5.81
CA PHE A 167 7.32 -12.38 4.91
C PHE A 167 8.70 -12.52 5.54
N MET A 168 9.22 -11.47 6.17
CA MET A 168 10.52 -11.49 6.86
C MET A 168 10.54 -12.49 8.01
N LEU A 169 9.50 -12.53 8.84
CA LEU A 169 9.37 -13.48 9.95
C LEU A 169 9.31 -14.94 9.47
N LEU A 170 8.69 -15.19 8.33
CA LEU A 170 8.63 -16.52 7.70
C LEU A 170 9.84 -16.87 6.85
N ARG A 171 10.80 -15.93 6.70
CA ARG A 171 11.99 -16.07 5.86
C ARG A 171 11.68 -16.19 4.36
N TYR A 172 10.64 -15.52 3.89
CA TYR A 172 10.28 -15.45 2.48
C TYR A 172 10.74 -14.11 1.89
N PRO A 173 11.71 -14.08 0.96
CA PRO A 173 11.96 -12.90 0.15
C PRO A 173 10.66 -12.41 -0.51
N PHE A 174 10.49 -11.10 -0.63
CA PHE A 174 9.24 -10.53 -1.15
C PHE A 174 8.92 -11.01 -2.59
N ASP A 175 9.96 -11.33 -3.36
CA ASP A 175 9.88 -11.85 -4.73
C ASP A 175 9.96 -13.39 -4.84
N SER A 176 9.82 -14.10 -3.72
CA SER A 176 9.80 -15.56 -3.69
C SER A 176 8.45 -16.16 -4.11
N PRO A 177 8.43 -17.38 -4.68
CA PRO A 177 7.19 -18.13 -4.92
C PRO A 177 6.35 -18.34 -3.65
N GLU A 178 7.01 -18.57 -2.51
CA GLU A 178 6.37 -18.80 -1.21
C GLU A 178 5.62 -17.54 -0.74
N ALA A 179 6.23 -16.36 -0.84
CA ALA A 179 5.58 -15.08 -0.55
C ALA A 179 4.34 -14.86 -1.44
N ARG A 180 4.41 -15.27 -2.71
CA ARG A 180 3.28 -15.18 -3.64
C ARG A 180 2.12 -16.09 -3.26
N VAL A 181 2.39 -17.34 -2.86
CA VAL A 181 1.36 -18.26 -2.36
C VAL A 181 0.75 -17.74 -1.06
N LEU A 182 1.58 -17.33 -0.11
CA LEU A 182 1.13 -16.79 1.17
C LEU A 182 0.25 -15.55 0.98
N ASN A 183 0.65 -14.62 0.11
CA ASN A 183 -0.14 -13.46 -0.27
C ASN A 183 -1.56 -13.87 -0.69
N ARG A 184 -1.69 -14.76 -1.68
CA ARG A 184 -2.99 -15.20 -2.17
C ARG A 184 -3.84 -15.83 -1.06
N ASN A 185 -3.24 -16.73 -0.27
CA ASN A 185 -3.92 -17.46 0.80
C ASN A 185 -4.40 -16.52 1.94
N ILE A 186 -3.62 -15.51 2.29
CA ILE A 186 -4.02 -14.50 3.31
C ILE A 186 -5.29 -13.78 2.85
N PHE A 187 -5.31 -13.26 1.63
CA PHE A 187 -6.47 -12.52 1.13
C PHE A 187 -7.67 -13.42 0.88
N GLU A 188 -7.47 -14.66 0.44
CA GLU A 188 -8.53 -15.68 0.38
C GLU A 188 -9.19 -15.88 1.76
N CYS A 189 -8.38 -16.10 2.81
CA CYS A 189 -8.89 -16.30 4.17
C CYS A 189 -9.59 -15.06 4.74
N ILE A 190 -9.08 -13.85 4.46
CA ILE A 190 -9.72 -12.60 4.87
C ILE A 190 -11.09 -12.48 4.21
N TYR A 191 -11.18 -12.68 2.89
CA TYR A 191 -12.44 -12.56 2.18
C TYR A 191 -13.46 -13.61 2.65
N PHE A 192 -13.02 -14.85 2.81
CA PHE A 192 -13.85 -15.94 3.30
C PHE A 192 -14.44 -15.63 4.69
N ALA A 193 -13.58 -15.27 5.65
CA ALA A 193 -14.00 -14.97 7.01
C ALA A 193 -14.91 -13.74 7.09
N ALA A 194 -14.63 -12.71 6.29
CA ALA A 194 -15.47 -11.51 6.24
C ALA A 194 -16.87 -11.83 5.69
N LEU A 195 -16.95 -12.61 4.60
CA LEU A 195 -18.22 -13.05 4.05
C LEU A 195 -18.98 -13.97 5.02
N GLU A 196 -18.29 -14.89 5.69
CA GLU A 196 -18.91 -15.77 6.67
C GLU A 196 -19.50 -14.96 7.83
N ALA A 197 -18.76 -14.02 8.42
CA ALA A 197 -19.29 -13.15 9.46
C ALA A 197 -20.46 -12.27 8.96
N SER A 198 -20.39 -11.79 7.72
CA SER A 198 -21.47 -11.00 7.13
C SER A 198 -22.73 -11.83 6.90
N CYS A 199 -22.58 -13.11 6.54
CA CYS A 199 -23.68 -14.06 6.40
C CYS A 199 -24.30 -14.40 7.77
N GLU A 200 -23.48 -14.64 8.80
CA GLU A 200 -23.96 -14.84 10.17
C GLU A 200 -24.76 -13.63 10.67
N LEU A 201 -24.27 -12.41 10.44
CA LEU A 201 -25.00 -11.18 10.76
C LEU A 201 -26.31 -11.05 9.97
N ALA A 202 -26.37 -11.55 8.73
CA ALA A 202 -27.60 -11.54 7.95
C ALA A 202 -28.62 -12.56 8.46
N ALA A 203 -28.17 -13.71 8.96
CA ALA A 203 -29.05 -14.66 9.62
C ALA A 203 -29.67 -14.09 10.91
N GLU A 204 -28.94 -13.23 11.62
CA GLU A 204 -29.38 -12.56 12.86
C GLU A 204 -30.25 -11.31 12.59
N GLU A 205 -29.86 -10.47 11.63
CA GLU A 205 -30.41 -9.10 11.45
C GLU A 205 -31.04 -8.86 10.07
N GLY A 206 -31.06 -9.86 9.20
CA GLY A 206 -31.45 -9.77 7.79
C GLY A 206 -30.34 -9.22 6.88
N PRO A 207 -30.40 -9.45 5.56
CA PRO A 207 -29.48 -8.85 4.58
C PRO A 207 -29.51 -7.31 4.57
N TYR A 208 -28.51 -6.68 3.95
CA TYR A 208 -28.58 -5.23 3.68
C TYR A 208 -29.71 -4.91 2.67
N ALA A 209 -30.24 -3.68 2.72
CA ALA A 209 -31.48 -3.31 2.04
C ALA A 209 -31.47 -3.45 0.50
N THR A 210 -30.28 -3.52 -0.11
CA THR A 210 -30.09 -3.60 -1.57
C THR A 210 -29.36 -4.89 -1.99
N TYR A 211 -29.50 -5.93 -1.16
CA TYR A 211 -28.92 -7.25 -1.42
C TYR A 211 -29.53 -7.93 -2.64
N GLU A 212 -30.85 -7.92 -2.76
CA GLU A 212 -31.55 -8.54 -3.89
C GLU A 212 -31.11 -7.93 -5.23
N GLY A 213 -30.75 -8.79 -6.18
CA GLY A 213 -30.22 -8.40 -7.49
C GLY A 213 -28.72 -8.14 -7.52
N SER A 214 -28.02 -8.14 -6.38
CA SER A 214 -26.55 -8.10 -6.35
C SER A 214 -25.93 -9.40 -6.87
N PRO A 215 -24.68 -9.39 -7.37
CA PRO A 215 -23.94 -10.61 -7.69
C PRO A 215 -23.95 -11.66 -6.59
N VAL A 216 -23.70 -11.26 -5.33
CA VAL A 216 -23.68 -12.21 -4.21
C VAL A 216 -25.05 -12.87 -4.00
N SER A 217 -26.16 -12.16 -4.21
CA SER A 217 -27.52 -12.75 -4.18
C SER A 217 -27.76 -13.82 -5.26
N GLN A 218 -27.00 -13.76 -6.35
CA GLN A 218 -27.02 -14.73 -7.44
C GLN A 218 -25.97 -15.84 -7.24
N GLY A 219 -25.34 -15.88 -6.07
CA GLY A 219 -24.25 -16.80 -5.76
C GLY A 219 -22.97 -16.50 -6.54
N ILE A 220 -22.74 -15.26 -6.99
CA ILE A 220 -21.51 -14.84 -7.68
C ILE A 220 -20.63 -14.07 -6.68
N LEU A 221 -19.50 -14.64 -6.30
CA LEU A 221 -18.52 -14.03 -5.40
C LEU A 221 -17.42 -13.31 -6.19
N GLN A 222 -16.53 -12.61 -5.48
CA GLN A 222 -15.52 -11.77 -6.13
C GLN A 222 -14.68 -12.55 -7.14
N PHE A 223 -14.08 -13.67 -6.73
CA PHE A 223 -13.18 -14.44 -7.60
C PHE A 223 -13.88 -15.01 -8.85
N ASP A 224 -15.19 -15.25 -8.81
CA ASP A 224 -15.97 -15.66 -9.99
C ASP A 224 -15.98 -14.56 -11.04
N MET A 225 -16.09 -13.29 -10.62
CA MET A 225 -16.02 -12.12 -11.51
C MET A 225 -14.61 -11.90 -12.09
N TRP A 226 -13.60 -12.61 -11.58
CA TRP A 226 -12.25 -12.68 -12.14
C TRP A 226 -11.99 -13.96 -12.95
N GLY A 227 -12.93 -14.91 -12.97
CA GLY A 227 -12.72 -16.23 -13.58
C GLY A 227 -11.66 -17.08 -12.87
N VAL A 228 -11.50 -16.89 -11.55
CA VAL A 228 -10.51 -17.59 -10.74
C VAL A 228 -11.19 -18.63 -9.86
N THR A 229 -10.66 -19.86 -9.86
CA THR A 229 -11.07 -20.91 -8.93
C THR A 229 -10.10 -20.97 -7.75
N PRO A 230 -10.56 -20.72 -6.50
CA PRO A 230 -9.72 -20.86 -5.31
C PRO A 230 -9.22 -22.30 -5.17
N SER A 231 -7.95 -22.48 -4.81
CA SER A 231 -7.29 -23.80 -4.79
C SER A 231 -6.43 -24.04 -3.55
N SER A 232 -6.48 -23.15 -2.55
CA SER A 232 -5.66 -23.30 -1.34
C SER A 232 -6.09 -24.45 -0.43
N GLY A 233 -7.37 -24.87 -0.50
CA GLY A 233 -7.96 -25.83 0.43
C GLY A 233 -8.18 -25.28 1.84
N LEU A 234 -7.99 -23.98 2.07
CA LEU A 234 -8.11 -23.33 3.39
C LEU A 234 -9.55 -22.88 3.74
N CYS A 235 -10.43 -22.84 2.74
CA CYS A 235 -11.74 -22.21 2.79
C CYS A 235 -12.79 -23.10 2.12
N ASP A 236 -13.88 -23.40 2.82
CA ASP A 236 -15.04 -24.15 2.29
C ASP A 236 -16.01 -23.21 1.56
N TRP A 237 -15.65 -22.82 0.34
CA TRP A 237 -16.42 -21.89 -0.46
C TRP A 237 -17.81 -22.42 -0.84
N ASP A 238 -17.94 -23.73 -1.06
CA ASP A 238 -19.22 -24.36 -1.41
C ASP A 238 -20.18 -24.32 -0.20
N GLY A 239 -19.70 -24.69 0.98
CA GLY A 239 -20.47 -24.56 2.22
C GLY A 239 -20.87 -23.11 2.51
N LEU A 240 -19.97 -22.15 2.25
CA LEU A 240 -20.30 -20.72 2.41
C LEU A 240 -21.34 -20.22 1.40
N ARG A 241 -21.30 -20.68 0.14
CA ARG A 241 -22.32 -20.33 -0.86
C ARG A 241 -23.71 -20.82 -0.43
N GLU A 242 -23.82 -22.02 0.11
CA GLU A 242 -25.10 -22.53 0.61
C GLU A 242 -25.62 -21.71 1.80
N LYS A 243 -24.74 -21.30 2.73
CA LYS A 243 -25.11 -20.37 3.82
C LYS A 243 -25.60 -19.02 3.28
N ILE A 244 -24.87 -18.43 2.32
CA ILE A 244 -25.24 -17.16 1.69
C ILE A 244 -26.57 -17.27 0.95
N LYS A 245 -26.81 -18.38 0.26
CA LYS A 245 -28.10 -18.65 -0.41
C LYS A 245 -29.26 -18.72 0.58
N ALA A 246 -29.03 -19.28 1.77
CA ALA A 246 -30.05 -19.40 2.81
C ALA A 246 -30.33 -18.08 3.56
N HIS A 247 -29.30 -17.27 3.82
CA HIS A 247 -29.39 -16.14 4.76
C HIS A 247 -29.05 -14.76 4.16
N GLY A 248 -28.44 -14.73 2.98
CA GLY A 248 -27.82 -13.54 2.41
C GLY A 248 -26.58 -13.07 3.17
N VAL A 249 -26.21 -11.80 2.98
CA VAL A 249 -25.10 -11.14 3.68
C VAL A 249 -25.50 -9.75 4.17
N ARG A 250 -24.89 -9.29 5.27
CA ARG A 250 -25.22 -8.03 5.94
C ARG A 250 -24.51 -6.82 5.34
N ASN A 251 -23.45 -7.02 4.58
CA ASN A 251 -22.59 -5.96 4.04
C ASN A 251 -22.42 -6.15 2.53
N SER A 252 -22.56 -5.07 1.75
CA SER A 252 -22.41 -5.14 0.29
C SER A 252 -20.97 -5.34 -0.18
N LEU A 253 -20.00 -4.83 0.57
CA LEU A 253 -18.56 -4.89 0.29
C LEU A 253 -17.81 -5.05 1.60
N LEU A 254 -16.64 -5.70 1.57
CA LEU A 254 -15.96 -6.19 2.77
C LEU A 254 -14.46 -5.87 2.82
N VAL A 255 -13.75 -5.92 1.70
CA VAL A 255 -12.29 -5.93 1.67
C VAL A 255 -11.77 -4.81 0.78
N SER A 256 -11.00 -3.89 1.38
CA SER A 256 -10.41 -2.72 0.71
C SER A 256 -9.07 -2.35 1.36
N PRO A 257 -7.95 -2.98 0.99
CA PRO A 257 -6.65 -2.69 1.58
C PRO A 257 -6.20 -1.25 1.33
N MET A 258 -6.25 -0.46 2.41
CA MET A 258 -5.97 0.97 2.46
C MET A 258 -4.50 1.26 2.84
N PRO A 259 -4.01 2.50 2.65
CA PRO A 259 -2.76 2.93 3.24
C PRO A 259 -2.90 2.93 4.76
N THR A 260 -1.88 2.46 5.47
CA THR A 260 -1.90 2.34 6.94
C THR A 260 -0.85 3.23 7.60
N ALA A 261 -0.36 4.26 6.90
CA ALA A 261 0.73 5.15 7.32
C ALA A 261 0.81 5.43 8.83
N SER A 262 -0.29 5.86 9.46
CA SER A 262 -0.30 6.15 10.92
C SER A 262 -0.50 4.90 11.79
N THR A 263 -1.40 3.99 11.40
CA THR A 263 -1.75 2.83 12.25
C THR A 263 -0.67 1.74 12.24
N SER A 264 0.07 1.57 11.14
CA SER A 264 1.23 0.69 11.09
C SER A 264 2.39 1.22 11.90
N GLN A 265 2.60 2.54 11.93
CA GLN A 265 3.57 3.14 12.84
C GLN A 265 3.22 2.92 14.31
N ILE A 266 1.93 3.04 14.68
CA ILE A 266 1.47 2.76 16.06
C ILE A 266 1.76 1.31 16.46
N LEU A 267 1.55 0.35 15.55
CA LEU A 267 1.79 -1.07 15.80
C LEU A 267 3.23 -1.52 15.55
N GLY A 268 4.09 -0.64 15.01
CA GLY A 268 5.48 -0.97 14.66
C GLY A 268 5.61 -1.92 13.46
N ASN A 269 4.65 -1.90 12.53
CA ASN A 269 4.65 -2.69 11.30
C ASN A 269 5.03 -1.84 10.08
N ASN A 270 5.42 -2.48 8.98
CA ASN A 270 5.45 -1.85 7.66
C ASN A 270 4.03 -1.55 7.14
N GLU A 271 3.95 -0.57 6.25
CA GLU A 271 2.69 -0.09 5.70
C GLU A 271 2.00 -1.13 4.81
N ALA A 272 0.70 -1.31 5.06
CA ALA A 272 -0.23 -2.04 4.22
C ALA A 272 0.31 -3.40 3.72
N PHE A 273 0.36 -3.53 2.40
CA PHE A 273 0.90 -4.68 1.69
C PHE A 273 2.20 -4.36 0.95
N GLU A 274 2.86 -3.26 1.33
CA GLU A 274 4.05 -2.76 0.63
C GLU A 274 5.32 -3.49 1.07
N PRO A 275 6.33 -3.59 0.19
CA PRO A 275 7.70 -3.88 0.59
C PRO A 275 8.27 -2.77 1.48
N TYR A 276 9.34 -3.05 2.21
CA TYR A 276 10.07 -2.00 2.92
C TYR A 276 10.68 -1.02 1.92
N THR A 277 10.46 0.27 2.15
CA THR A 277 11.05 1.34 1.32
C THR A 277 12.55 1.50 1.58
N SER A 278 12.99 1.26 2.80
CA SER A 278 14.39 1.28 3.24
C SER A 278 14.57 0.41 4.49
N ASN A 279 15.76 -0.17 4.68
CA ASN A 279 16.12 -0.83 5.93
C ASN A 279 16.69 0.13 7.00
N ILE A 280 16.84 1.41 6.68
CA ILE A 280 17.20 2.44 7.66
C ILE A 280 16.47 3.75 7.34
N TYR A 281 15.84 4.35 8.33
CA TYR A 281 15.09 5.59 8.16
C TYR A 281 15.29 6.53 9.33
N TYR A 282 15.08 7.83 9.08
CA TYR A 282 15.18 8.87 10.08
C TYR A 282 13.84 9.03 10.80
N ARG A 283 13.89 9.08 12.12
CA ARG A 283 12.75 9.47 12.95
C ARG A 283 13.07 10.80 13.62
N ARG A 284 12.29 11.83 13.27
CA ARG A 284 12.30 13.13 13.96
C ARG A 284 11.53 13.01 15.25
N VAL A 285 12.17 13.36 16.37
CA VAL A 285 11.55 13.53 17.67
C VAL A 285 11.96 14.89 18.25
N LEU A 286 11.33 15.31 19.35
CA LEU A 286 11.61 16.61 19.97
C LEU A 286 13.10 16.81 20.35
N SER A 287 13.81 15.72 20.64
CA SER A 287 15.22 15.73 21.03
C SER A 287 16.21 15.56 19.87
N GLY A 288 15.75 15.56 18.61
CA GLY A 288 16.61 15.46 17.42
C GLY A 288 16.15 14.41 16.40
N GLU A 289 17.04 14.10 15.46
CA GLU A 289 16.82 13.07 14.44
C GLU A 289 17.59 11.80 14.81
N PHE A 290 16.91 10.66 14.85
CA PHE A 290 17.53 9.37 15.16
C PHE A 290 17.38 8.41 13.98
N PHE A 291 18.44 7.65 13.71
CA PHE A 291 18.38 6.54 12.78
C PHE A 291 17.66 5.35 13.42
N VAL A 292 16.68 4.82 12.70
CA VAL A 292 15.98 3.59 13.06
C VAL A 292 16.26 2.56 11.97
N VAL A 293 16.90 1.46 12.35
CA VAL A 293 17.16 0.33 11.48
C VAL A 293 15.92 -0.57 11.47
N ASN A 294 15.66 -1.24 10.35
CA ASN A 294 14.63 -2.27 10.26
C ASN A 294 14.84 -3.29 11.40
N PRO A 295 13.87 -3.44 12.31
CA PRO A 295 14.04 -4.25 13.52
C PRO A 295 14.21 -5.75 13.22
N HIS A 296 13.74 -6.22 12.07
CA HIS A 296 13.96 -7.61 11.64
C HIS A 296 15.41 -7.81 11.18
N LEU A 297 15.92 -6.90 10.32
CA LEU A 297 17.30 -6.93 9.87
C LEU A 297 18.27 -6.82 11.05
N LEU A 298 18.07 -5.84 11.93
CA LEU A 298 18.95 -5.63 13.08
C LEU A 298 19.05 -6.89 13.95
N ARG A 299 17.92 -7.56 14.19
CA ARG A 299 17.89 -8.80 14.96
C ARG A 299 18.69 -9.90 14.28
N ASP A 300 18.51 -10.11 12.98
CA ASP A 300 19.26 -11.13 12.23
C ASP A 300 20.76 -10.85 12.22
N LEU A 301 21.16 -9.58 12.15
CA LEU A 301 22.56 -9.19 12.21
C LEU A 301 23.15 -9.42 13.60
N LEU A 302 22.40 -9.15 14.66
CA LEU A 302 22.82 -9.44 16.04
C LEU A 302 22.91 -10.95 16.29
N GLU A 303 21.92 -11.74 15.85
CA GLU A 303 21.90 -13.21 16.01
C GLU A 303 23.05 -13.90 15.27
N ARG A 304 23.64 -13.25 14.27
CA ARG A 304 24.78 -13.76 13.48
C ARG A 304 26.11 -13.08 13.80
N ASP A 305 26.15 -12.24 14.83
CA ASP A 305 27.33 -11.43 15.20
C ASP A 305 27.89 -10.56 14.04
N LEU A 306 27.01 -10.10 13.16
CA LEU A 306 27.34 -9.25 12.01
C LEU A 306 27.12 -7.76 12.26
N TRP A 307 26.46 -7.39 13.36
CA TRP A 307 26.16 -5.98 13.66
C TRP A 307 27.38 -5.24 14.21
N SER A 308 27.70 -4.10 13.61
CA SER A 308 28.76 -3.19 14.08
C SER A 308 28.43 -1.74 13.69
N GLU A 309 29.13 -0.76 14.29
CA GLU A 309 28.98 0.64 13.87
C GLU A 309 29.38 0.84 12.40
N ASP A 310 30.35 0.07 11.89
CA ASP A 310 30.71 0.09 10.46
C ASP A 310 29.55 -0.40 9.58
N VAL A 311 28.87 -1.49 9.96
CA VAL A 311 27.67 -1.97 9.25
C VAL A 311 26.56 -0.92 9.25
N LYS A 312 26.37 -0.20 10.36
CA LYS A 312 25.43 0.93 10.42
C LYS A 312 25.82 2.07 9.48
N GLN A 313 27.09 2.46 9.45
CA GLN A 313 27.59 3.49 8.51
C GLN A 313 27.43 3.04 7.05
N GLN A 314 27.69 1.78 6.74
CA GLN A 314 27.46 1.21 5.42
C GLN A 314 25.97 1.22 5.03
N LEU A 315 25.05 0.90 5.96
CA LEU A 315 23.61 1.02 5.72
C LEU A 315 23.21 2.46 5.39
N ILE A 316 23.73 3.44 6.15
CA ILE A 316 23.48 4.86 5.88
C ILE A 316 24.03 5.24 4.49
N ALA A 317 25.27 4.84 4.18
CA ALA A 317 25.92 5.11 2.90
C ALA A 317 25.12 4.56 1.72
N HIS A 318 24.57 3.35 1.84
CA HIS A 318 23.77 2.68 0.81
C HIS A 318 22.26 2.95 0.87
N ASN A 319 21.80 3.98 1.61
CA ASN A 319 20.37 4.32 1.76
C ASN A 319 19.50 3.15 2.25
N GLY A 320 20.03 2.34 3.16
CA GLY A 320 19.35 1.17 3.70
C GLY A 320 19.34 -0.04 2.77
N SER A 321 20.01 0.01 1.62
CA SER A 321 20.27 -1.19 0.82
C SER A 321 21.34 -2.05 1.47
N VAL A 322 21.12 -3.36 1.51
CA VAL A 322 22.11 -4.35 1.96
C VAL A 322 22.85 -5.05 0.79
N GLN A 323 22.46 -4.78 -0.46
CA GLN A 323 22.90 -5.58 -1.61
C GLN A 323 24.42 -5.47 -1.86
N ASN A 324 25.00 -4.29 -1.64
CA ASN A 324 26.42 -4.00 -1.92
C ASN A 324 27.33 -4.11 -0.69
N MET A 325 26.83 -4.71 0.40
CA MET A 325 27.56 -4.91 1.64
C MET A 325 28.16 -6.32 1.68
N ASP A 326 29.49 -6.42 1.64
CA ASP A 326 30.18 -7.72 1.51
C ASP A 326 30.03 -8.58 2.77
N VAL A 327 29.87 -7.93 3.94
CA VAL A 327 29.64 -8.58 5.24
C VAL A 327 28.27 -9.25 5.36
N ILE A 328 27.30 -8.88 4.51
CA ILE A 328 25.93 -9.40 4.58
C ILE A 328 25.79 -10.63 3.68
N PRO A 329 25.43 -11.80 4.22
CA PRO A 329 25.20 -13.01 3.44
C PRO A 329 24.05 -12.89 2.42
N ASP A 330 24.10 -13.70 1.36
CA ASP A 330 23.14 -13.63 0.24
C ASP A 330 21.69 -13.95 0.64
N ASP A 331 21.48 -14.79 1.66
CA ASP A 331 20.14 -15.09 2.17
C ASP A 331 19.49 -13.87 2.83
N LEU A 332 20.27 -13.09 3.59
CA LEU A 332 19.80 -11.82 4.16
C LEU A 332 19.63 -10.74 3.08
N LYS A 333 20.54 -10.69 2.09
CA LYS A 333 20.38 -9.79 0.93
C LYS A 333 19.08 -10.05 0.17
N ALA A 334 18.73 -11.32 -0.02
CA ALA A 334 17.47 -11.69 -0.66
C ALA A 334 16.25 -11.28 0.19
N LEU A 335 16.31 -11.50 1.50
CA LEU A 335 15.19 -11.23 2.42
C LEU A 335 14.93 -9.72 2.62
N TYR A 336 16.00 -8.93 2.67
CA TYR A 336 15.94 -7.49 2.99
C TYR A 336 16.10 -6.59 1.77
N LYS A 337 15.67 -7.07 0.59
CA LYS A 337 15.53 -6.20 -0.58
C LYS A 337 14.59 -5.03 -0.28
N THR A 338 15.02 -3.83 -0.65
CA THR A 338 14.14 -2.65 -0.60
C THR A 338 13.19 -2.64 -1.79
N VAL A 339 12.13 -1.84 -1.72
CA VAL A 339 11.16 -1.68 -2.82
C VAL A 339 11.81 -1.24 -4.15
N TRP A 340 12.95 -0.54 -4.07
CA TRP A 340 13.73 -0.06 -5.21
C TRP A 340 14.51 -1.17 -5.90
N GLU A 341 14.79 -2.26 -5.19
CA GLU A 341 15.50 -3.45 -5.67
C GLU A 341 14.54 -4.54 -6.14
N ILE A 342 13.28 -4.49 -5.71
CA ILE A 342 12.21 -5.39 -6.14
C ILE A 342 11.68 -4.94 -7.50
N LYS A 343 11.67 -5.87 -8.46
CA LYS A 343 11.05 -5.64 -9.77
C LYS A 343 9.57 -5.32 -9.57
N GLN A 344 9.11 -4.16 -10.05
CA GLN A 344 7.71 -3.74 -9.88
C GLN A 344 6.69 -4.70 -10.53
N ARG A 345 7.12 -5.52 -11.49
CA ARG A 345 6.30 -6.63 -11.99
C ARG A 345 5.88 -7.59 -10.88
N VAL A 346 6.75 -7.89 -9.91
CA VAL A 346 6.43 -8.74 -8.76
C VAL A 346 5.33 -8.10 -7.91
N VAL A 347 5.42 -6.78 -7.67
CA VAL A 347 4.41 -6.03 -6.92
C VAL A 347 3.04 -6.11 -7.64
N LEU A 348 3.04 -5.96 -8.97
CA LEU A 348 1.84 -6.13 -9.80
C LEU A 348 1.33 -7.58 -9.80
N ASP A 349 2.20 -8.59 -9.84
CA ASP A 349 1.80 -9.99 -9.80
C ASP A 349 1.13 -10.33 -8.47
N LEU A 350 1.69 -9.86 -7.35
CA LEU A 350 1.06 -10.02 -6.03
C LEU A 350 -0.26 -9.25 -5.93
N ALA A 351 -0.36 -8.08 -6.56
CA ALA A 351 -1.61 -7.31 -6.67
C ALA A 351 -2.68 -8.09 -7.44
N ILE A 352 -2.33 -8.64 -8.61
CA ILE A 352 -3.23 -9.44 -9.45
C ILE A 352 -3.67 -10.70 -8.71
N ASP A 353 -2.76 -11.38 -8.01
CA ASP A 353 -3.05 -12.63 -7.30
C ASP A 353 -4.03 -12.45 -6.12
N ARG A 354 -4.00 -11.31 -5.44
CA ARG A 354 -4.89 -11.04 -4.29
C ARG A 354 -6.23 -10.43 -4.71
N ALA A 355 -6.29 -9.75 -5.86
CA ALA A 355 -7.47 -9.01 -6.30
C ALA A 355 -8.76 -9.83 -6.47
N PRO A 356 -8.73 -11.14 -6.83
CA PRO A 356 -9.90 -12.02 -6.81
C PRO A 356 -10.57 -12.16 -5.44
N PHE A 357 -9.89 -11.78 -4.36
CA PHE A 357 -10.38 -11.85 -2.98
C PHE A 357 -10.58 -10.45 -2.38
N ILE A 358 -10.64 -9.41 -3.22
CA ILE A 358 -10.87 -8.02 -2.83
C ILE A 358 -12.07 -7.48 -3.62
N ASP A 359 -13.22 -7.32 -2.96
CA ASP A 359 -14.48 -6.89 -3.59
C ASP A 359 -14.52 -5.39 -3.87
N GLN A 360 -13.69 -4.59 -3.20
CA GLN A 360 -13.41 -3.20 -3.55
C GLN A 360 -12.17 -3.09 -4.43
N SER A 361 -11.14 -2.34 -4.04
CA SER A 361 -9.83 -2.25 -4.67
C SER A 361 -8.75 -2.16 -3.59
N HIS A 362 -7.55 -1.70 -3.94
CA HIS A 362 -6.44 -1.51 -3.02
C HIS A 362 -5.52 -0.36 -3.44
N SER A 363 -4.88 0.29 -2.47
CA SER A 363 -4.02 1.45 -2.68
C SER A 363 -2.62 1.08 -3.16
N LEU A 364 -2.47 0.81 -4.45
CA LEU A 364 -1.24 0.25 -5.02
C LEU A 364 -0.23 1.34 -5.44
N ASN A 365 0.78 1.62 -4.61
CA ASN A 365 1.90 2.45 -5.03
C ASN A 365 2.87 1.68 -5.94
N ILE A 366 3.49 2.40 -6.87
CA ILE A 366 4.56 1.86 -7.74
C ILE A 366 5.81 2.69 -7.51
N HIS A 367 6.94 1.99 -7.37
CA HIS A 367 8.24 2.59 -7.07
C HIS A 367 9.17 2.41 -8.27
N MET A 368 9.65 3.50 -8.87
CA MET A 368 10.46 3.41 -10.09
C MET A 368 11.71 4.27 -10.00
N VAL A 369 12.86 3.61 -10.11
CA VAL A 369 14.15 4.27 -10.32
C VAL A 369 14.28 4.66 -11.80
N ASN A 370 14.62 5.92 -12.06
CA ASN A 370 14.76 6.50 -13.40
C ASN A 370 13.54 6.16 -14.30
N PRO A 371 12.37 6.75 -14.00
CA PRO A 371 11.16 6.49 -14.77
C PRO A 371 11.31 6.99 -16.21
N THR A 372 10.78 6.22 -17.15
CA THR A 372 10.70 6.60 -18.57
C THR A 372 9.30 6.29 -19.07
N TYR A 373 8.87 6.97 -20.14
CA TYR A 373 7.56 6.71 -20.75
C TYR A 373 7.38 5.25 -21.14
N ALA A 374 8.43 4.58 -21.62
CA ALA A 374 8.38 3.16 -22.00
C ALA A 374 8.16 2.24 -20.79
N LYS A 375 8.91 2.44 -19.70
CA LYS A 375 8.76 1.66 -18.46
C LYS A 375 7.38 1.87 -17.85
N LEU A 376 6.94 3.12 -17.73
CA LEU A 376 5.65 3.47 -17.13
C LEU A 376 4.48 2.99 -17.99
N SER A 377 4.60 3.08 -19.32
CA SER A 377 3.62 2.49 -20.24
C SER A 377 3.48 0.99 -20.03
N THR A 378 4.61 0.27 -20.05
CA THR A 378 4.62 -1.19 -19.88
C THR A 378 3.98 -1.61 -18.55
N MET A 379 4.30 -0.88 -17.48
CA MET A 379 3.74 -1.07 -16.14
C MET A 379 2.21 -0.92 -16.13
N HIS A 380 1.69 0.21 -16.66
CA HIS A 380 0.25 0.46 -16.70
C HIS A 380 -0.50 -0.57 -17.56
N PHE A 381 0.01 -0.88 -18.75
CA PHE A 381 -0.62 -1.88 -19.61
C PHE A 381 -0.59 -3.29 -18.99
N TYR A 382 0.44 -3.61 -18.19
CA TYR A 382 0.50 -4.86 -17.45
C TYR A 382 -0.60 -4.93 -16.37
N GLY A 383 -0.72 -3.90 -15.53
CA GLY A 383 -1.77 -3.83 -14.50
C GLY A 383 -3.18 -3.85 -15.09
N TRP A 384 -3.41 -3.09 -16.18
CA TRP A 384 -4.68 -3.09 -16.90
C TRP A 384 -5.05 -4.46 -17.48
N ARG A 385 -4.12 -5.12 -18.18
CA ARG A 385 -4.34 -6.46 -18.76
C ARG A 385 -4.49 -7.54 -17.69
N GLY A 386 -3.82 -7.37 -16.55
CA GLY A 386 -4.02 -8.19 -15.36
C GLY A 386 -5.39 -7.99 -14.70
N GLY A 387 -6.18 -7.02 -15.18
CA GLY A 387 -7.53 -6.77 -14.72
C GLY A 387 -7.59 -5.97 -13.42
N LEU A 388 -6.51 -5.33 -12.96
CA LEU A 388 -6.58 -4.51 -11.74
C LEU A 388 -7.72 -3.47 -11.81
N LYS A 389 -8.25 -3.08 -10.64
CA LYS A 389 -9.20 -1.97 -10.52
C LYS A 389 -8.44 -0.66 -10.36
N THR A 390 -7.46 -0.64 -9.46
CA THR A 390 -6.47 0.43 -9.31
C THR A 390 -5.13 -0.05 -9.87
N GLY A 391 -4.66 0.59 -10.94
CA GLY A 391 -3.36 0.32 -11.54
C GLY A 391 -2.23 1.12 -10.90
N LEU A 392 -2.54 2.30 -10.35
CA LEU A 392 -1.58 3.17 -9.68
C LEU A 392 -2.30 4.07 -8.66
N TYR A 393 -1.84 4.04 -7.41
CA TYR A 393 -2.07 5.09 -6.42
C TYR A 393 -1.03 6.19 -6.64
N TYR A 394 0.11 6.20 -5.95
CA TYR A 394 1.23 7.09 -6.28
C TYR A 394 2.31 6.40 -7.09
N LEU A 395 2.87 7.14 -8.06
CA LEU A 395 4.21 6.85 -8.58
C LEU A 395 5.24 7.49 -7.65
N ARG A 396 6.04 6.67 -6.98
CA ARG A 396 7.20 7.08 -6.19
C ARG A 396 8.45 6.94 -7.04
N THR A 397 9.23 8.00 -7.13
CA THR A 397 10.45 8.03 -7.94
C THR A 397 11.66 8.27 -7.05
N GLN A 398 12.78 7.69 -7.43
CA GLN A 398 14.09 8.01 -6.87
C GLN A 398 15.03 8.36 -8.02
N ALA A 399 15.73 9.49 -7.89
CA ALA A 399 16.76 9.89 -8.84
C ALA A 399 17.99 8.99 -8.69
N ALA A 400 18.72 8.72 -9.77
CA ALA A 400 19.94 7.91 -9.74
C ALA A 400 21.10 8.55 -8.95
N ALA A 401 21.10 9.88 -8.84
CA ALA A 401 22.16 10.62 -8.17
C ALA A 401 21.68 11.09 -6.80
N ASP A 402 22.29 10.55 -5.75
CA ASP A 402 22.02 11.00 -4.38
C ASP A 402 22.70 12.35 -4.09
N ALA A 403 22.05 13.16 -3.28
CA ALA A 403 22.68 14.31 -2.64
C ALA A 403 23.84 13.84 -1.73
N ILE A 404 24.92 14.63 -1.69
CA ILE A 404 26.09 14.34 -0.85
C ILE A 404 25.65 14.24 0.61
N LYS A 405 25.94 13.10 1.26
CA LYS A 405 25.62 12.86 2.67
C LYS A 405 26.75 13.41 3.54
N PHE A 406 26.47 14.46 4.28
CA PHE A 406 27.46 15.14 5.14
C PHE A 406 27.82 14.36 6.43
N THR A 407 27.10 13.28 6.75
CA THR A 407 27.25 12.52 8.01
C THR A 407 28.06 11.24 7.89
N VAL A 408 28.55 10.89 6.69
CA VAL A 408 29.33 9.66 6.44
C VAL A 408 30.75 10.06 6.08
N ASP A 409 31.75 9.29 6.53
CA ASP A 409 33.13 9.45 6.07
C ASP A 409 33.16 9.51 4.53
N SER A 410 33.78 10.58 4.01
CA SER A 410 33.91 10.86 2.59
C SER A 410 34.45 9.67 1.77
N GLN A 411 35.34 8.85 2.33
CA GLN A 411 35.90 7.67 1.64
C GLN A 411 34.87 6.53 1.54
N LEU A 412 34.12 6.27 2.61
CA LEU A 412 33.01 5.31 2.64
C LEU A 412 31.90 5.74 1.68
N ALA A 413 31.52 7.01 1.68
CA ALA A 413 30.53 7.56 0.76
C ALA A 413 30.98 7.44 -0.71
N MET A 414 32.26 7.70 -1.02
CA MET A 414 32.82 7.54 -2.36
C MET A 414 32.88 6.06 -2.79
N SER A 415 33.26 5.13 -1.91
CA SER A 415 33.31 3.70 -2.21
C SER A 415 31.91 3.10 -2.47
N ALA A 416 30.90 3.52 -1.70
CA ALA A 416 29.50 3.13 -1.91
C ALA A 416 28.99 3.61 -3.28
N LYS A 417 29.30 4.87 -3.64
CA LYS A 417 28.94 5.46 -4.94
C LYS A 417 29.63 4.75 -6.11
N ALA A 418 30.87 4.32 -5.91
CA ALA A 418 31.65 3.58 -6.91
C ALA A 418 31.07 2.18 -7.17
N LYS A 419 30.70 1.44 -6.11
CA LYS A 419 30.01 0.14 -6.23
C LYS A 419 28.63 0.27 -6.90
N LEU A 420 27.87 1.33 -6.61
CA LEU A 420 26.58 1.64 -7.24
C LEU A 420 26.68 2.00 -8.74
N SER A 421 27.79 2.61 -9.16
CA SER A 421 28.01 3.06 -10.54
C SER A 421 28.85 2.10 -11.39
N GLY A 422 29.39 1.03 -10.80
CA GLY A 422 30.26 0.08 -11.49
C GLY A 422 31.64 0.63 -11.86
N ALA A 423 32.09 1.73 -11.25
CA ALA A 423 33.37 2.37 -11.54
C ALA A 423 34.42 2.06 -10.46
N THR A 424 35.66 1.74 -10.85
CA THR A 424 36.80 1.55 -9.94
C THR A 424 37.30 2.88 -9.39
N VAL A 425 37.43 2.98 -8.05
CA VAL A 425 38.00 4.16 -7.38
C VAL A 425 39.53 4.15 -7.56
N GLY A 426 40.04 5.07 -8.38
CA GLY A 426 41.47 5.40 -8.41
C GLY A 426 41.82 6.38 -7.29
N ALA A 427 42.82 6.04 -6.48
CA ALA A 427 43.32 6.91 -5.42
C ALA A 427 43.91 8.21 -6.01
N LEU A 428 43.43 9.37 -5.56
CA LEU A 428 44.13 10.64 -5.74
C LEU A 428 44.43 11.28 -4.38
N THR A 429 45.71 11.46 -4.17
CA THR A 429 46.37 12.22 -3.11
C THR A 429 45.92 13.67 -3.07
N THR A 430 45.71 14.17 -1.87
CA THR A 430 45.40 15.56 -1.52
C THR A 430 46.52 16.52 -1.89
N THR A 431 46.19 17.58 -2.62
CA THR A 431 46.93 18.85 -2.59
C THR A 431 45.95 19.99 -2.34
N SER A 432 46.15 20.67 -1.22
CA SER A 432 45.43 21.87 -0.81
C SER A 432 45.82 23.07 -1.66
N SER A 433 44.85 23.82 -2.17
CA SER A 433 45.03 25.21 -2.60
C SER A 433 43.79 26.00 -2.20
N GLY A 434 44.01 27.09 -1.47
CA GLY A 434 42.98 27.94 -0.88
C GLY A 434 42.32 28.93 -1.84
N ALA A 435 41.48 29.78 -1.22
CA ALA A 435 40.57 30.84 -1.70
C ALA A 435 39.12 30.44 -1.33
N ASP A 436 38.25 31.29 -0.78
CA ASP A 436 38.27 32.73 -0.58
C ASP A 436 37.31 33.06 0.57
N GLU A 437 37.60 34.14 1.29
CA GLU A 437 36.71 34.75 2.29
C GLU A 437 35.51 35.39 1.57
N ASP A 438 34.29 35.10 2.02
CA ASP A 438 33.17 36.01 1.75
C ASP A 438 32.31 36.25 3.00
N LYS A 439 32.04 37.54 3.20
CA LYS A 439 31.46 38.16 4.38
C LYS A 439 29.95 37.97 4.39
N ARG A 440 29.38 37.58 5.53
CA ARG A 440 27.98 37.91 5.86
C ARG A 440 27.84 38.37 7.31
N GLN A 441 27.09 39.45 7.43
CA GLN A 441 26.90 40.32 8.59
C GLN A 441 26.03 39.69 9.68
N ASP A 442 26.30 40.11 10.91
CA ASP A 442 25.53 39.90 12.13
C ASP A 442 24.10 40.45 12.06
N VAL A 443 23.14 39.71 12.63
CA VAL A 443 21.93 40.28 13.24
C VAL A 443 21.50 39.45 14.48
N ALA A 444 21.47 40.16 15.61
CA ALA A 444 20.64 40.02 16.82
C ALA A 444 20.85 38.87 17.82
N GLU A 445 21.37 39.28 18.99
CA GLU A 445 21.18 38.63 20.30
C GLU A 445 19.69 38.53 20.68
N THR A 446 19.28 37.37 21.17
CA THR A 446 18.12 37.23 22.09
C THR A 446 18.43 36.17 23.15
N GLU A 447 17.83 36.37 24.32
CA GLU A 447 18.23 35.92 25.65
C GLU A 447 18.32 34.40 25.88
N LYS A 448 19.29 33.99 26.71
CA LYS A 448 19.47 32.62 27.19
C LYS A 448 18.36 32.25 28.18
N ILE A 449 17.56 31.25 27.85
CA ILE A 449 16.71 30.53 28.82
C ILE A 449 17.37 29.17 29.06
N GLU A 450 17.76 28.89 30.30
CA GLU A 450 18.31 27.58 30.68
C GLU A 450 17.21 26.51 30.69
N PRO A 451 17.36 25.39 29.97
CA PRO A 451 16.39 24.31 30.01
C PRO A 451 16.58 23.45 31.26
N VAL A 452 15.50 23.29 32.02
CA VAL A 452 15.40 22.29 33.11
C VAL A 452 15.44 20.89 32.49
N ALA A 453 16.40 20.06 32.91
CA ALA A 453 16.60 18.73 32.37
C ALA A 453 15.41 17.78 32.67
N PRO A 454 14.94 16.98 31.69
CA PRO A 454 13.90 15.98 31.94
C PRO A 454 14.46 14.78 32.72
N VAL A 455 13.75 14.37 33.78
CA VAL A 455 14.10 13.20 34.60
C VAL A 455 13.74 11.91 33.86
N CYS A 456 14.73 11.07 33.58
CA CYS A 456 14.54 9.76 32.94
C CYS A 456 13.90 8.75 33.92
N ARG A 457 12.69 8.25 33.62
CA ARG A 457 11.92 7.30 34.47
C ARG A 457 12.49 5.88 34.53
N TRP A 458 13.53 5.57 33.76
CA TRP A 458 14.12 4.23 33.65
C TRP A 458 15.50 4.12 34.31
N ARG A 459 15.89 5.11 35.12
CA ARG A 459 17.11 5.03 35.94
C ARG A 459 16.92 4.03 37.09
N ARG A 460 17.98 3.33 37.48
CA ARG A 460 17.99 2.56 38.74
C ARG A 460 17.68 3.49 39.91
N THR A 461 16.86 3.01 40.84
CA THR A 461 16.57 3.72 42.09
C THR A 461 17.89 3.95 42.87
N GLY A 462 18.31 5.21 42.98
CA GLY A 462 19.54 5.63 43.66
C GLY A 462 20.70 6.08 42.77
N ALA A 463 20.55 6.10 41.44
CA ALA A 463 21.59 6.59 40.52
C ALA A 463 21.81 8.12 40.61
N SER A 464 23.06 8.57 40.43
CA SER A 464 23.40 10.00 40.51
C SER A 464 22.85 10.80 39.31
N PRO A 465 22.68 12.14 39.42
CA PRO A 465 22.17 12.98 38.33
C PRO A 465 22.97 12.86 37.03
N ASP A 466 24.29 12.65 37.14
CA ASP A 466 25.26 12.67 36.04
C ASP A 466 25.57 11.28 35.47
N GLU A 467 24.98 10.23 36.03
CA GLU A 467 25.19 8.86 35.57
C GLU A 467 24.29 8.56 34.34
N PRO A 468 24.87 8.16 33.18
CA PRO A 468 24.10 7.92 31.97
C PRO A 468 23.24 6.64 32.08
N CYS A 469 22.06 6.65 31.45
CA CYS A 469 21.16 5.51 31.39
C CYS A 469 21.70 4.46 30.41
N GLU A 470 21.71 3.17 30.78
CA GLU A 470 22.19 2.05 29.95
C GLU A 470 21.53 1.97 28.55
N MET A 471 20.34 2.55 28.35
CA MET A 471 19.66 2.63 27.05
C MET A 471 20.10 3.81 26.17
N CYS A 472 20.85 4.77 26.73
CA CYS A 472 21.21 6.04 26.09
C CYS A 472 22.73 6.28 26.00
N SER A 473 23.56 5.33 26.43
CA SER A 473 25.01 5.43 26.35
C SER A 473 25.61 4.27 25.56
N GLY A 474 26.07 4.59 24.34
CA GLY A 474 26.89 3.71 23.49
C GLY A 474 26.07 2.88 22.51
#